data_AF-A0A958IUD0-F1
#
_entry.id   AF-A0A958IUD0-F1
#
_cell.length_a   1.000
_cell.length_b   1.000
_cell.length_c   1.000
_cell.angle_alpha   90.00
_cell.angle_beta   90.00
_cell.angle_gamma   90.00
#
_symmetry.space_group_name_H-M   'P 1'
#
loop_
_entity.id
_entity.type
_entity.pdbx_description
1 polymer ?
#
loop_
_entity_poly.entity_id
_entity_poly.type
_entity_poly.pdbx_seq_one_letter_code
_entity_poly.pdbx_strand_id
1 'polypeptide(L)'
;RPMGIFQLIDYVGLDIFQSILKIMNPHFPAEKLHSELIDTLVTLGVKGGQFSDGSQKDGFFKYESGKPVGVFDLESNGYREFAAESWPSEADQFLGPLPEAYAPWKELLKAEDRATALNTYFASLTAGDTRGARLATAYLKNSKQIGEALVSGGVAHSAEDVNGVLMNGFFHLYGPVNDFV
;
A
#
# COMPACT_ATOMS: atom_id res chain seq x y z
N ARG A 1 7.21 4.57 -0.28
CA ARG A 1 7.31 3.75 -1.50
C ARG A 1 6.85 4.57 -2.69
N PRO A 2 7.39 4.34 -3.88
CA PRO A 2 7.06 5.09 -5.10
C PRO A 2 5.63 4.88 -5.61
N MET A 3 5.00 3.74 -5.27
CA MET A 3 3.66 3.35 -5.70
C MET A 3 2.78 3.00 -4.49
N GLY A 4 1.48 3.32 -4.54
CA GLY A 4 0.53 2.93 -3.48
C GLY A 4 0.29 1.42 -3.44
N ILE A 5 -0.22 0.87 -2.32
CA ILE A 5 -0.40 -0.59 -2.20
C ILE A 5 -1.39 -1.17 -3.21
N PHE A 6 -2.53 -0.51 -3.40
CA PHE A 6 -3.54 -0.94 -4.37
C PHE A 6 -3.01 -0.86 -5.80
N GLN A 7 -2.27 0.20 -6.13
CA GLN A 7 -1.61 0.33 -7.43
C GLN A 7 -0.55 -0.74 -7.66
N LEU A 8 0.19 -1.14 -6.61
CA LEU A 8 1.17 -2.22 -6.73
C LEU A 8 0.49 -3.57 -6.95
N ILE A 9 -0.65 -3.82 -6.30
CA ILE A 9 -1.45 -5.02 -6.55
C ILE A 9 -2.02 -4.98 -7.96
N ASP A 10 -2.52 -3.83 -8.44
CA ASP A 10 -2.94 -3.66 -9.83
C ASP A 10 -1.76 -3.94 -10.77
N TYR A 11 -0.57 -3.45 -10.48
CA TYR A 11 0.61 -3.69 -11.31
C TYR A 11 0.94 -5.19 -11.42
N VAL A 12 0.90 -5.92 -10.31
CA VAL A 12 1.18 -7.36 -10.26
C VAL A 12 0.04 -8.19 -10.86
N GLY A 13 -1.21 -7.77 -10.66
CA GLY A 13 -2.43 -8.52 -10.98
C GLY A 13 -3.11 -9.05 -9.70
N LEU A 14 -4.43 -8.80 -9.59
CA LEU A 14 -5.27 -9.25 -8.48
C LEU A 14 -5.40 -10.77 -8.45
N ASP A 15 -5.45 -11.43 -9.61
CA ASP A 15 -5.48 -12.88 -9.74
C ASP A 15 -4.14 -13.53 -9.35
N ILE A 16 -3.04 -12.86 -9.67
CA ILE A 16 -1.70 -13.25 -9.21
C ILE A 16 -1.58 -13.06 -7.70
N PHE A 17 -2.04 -11.93 -7.16
CA PHE A 17 -2.07 -11.67 -5.72
C PHE A 17 -2.93 -12.71 -4.97
N GLN A 18 -4.11 -13.05 -5.49
CA GLN A 18 -4.96 -14.14 -4.99
C GLN A 18 -4.21 -15.47 -4.97
N SER A 19 -3.49 -15.79 -6.04
CA SER A 19 -2.69 -17.02 -6.14
C SER A 19 -1.58 -17.06 -5.10
N ILE A 20 -0.88 -15.94 -4.87
CA ILE A 20 0.15 -15.82 -3.83
C ILE A 20 -0.47 -16.07 -2.46
N LEU A 21 -1.57 -15.41 -2.11
CA LEU A 21 -2.25 -15.62 -0.83
C LEU A 21 -2.60 -17.10 -0.63
N LYS A 22 -3.21 -17.73 -1.66
CA LYS A 22 -3.60 -19.14 -1.62
C LYS A 22 -2.42 -20.10 -1.47
N ILE A 23 -1.31 -19.85 -2.16
CA ILE A 23 -0.10 -20.67 -2.11
C ILE A 23 0.59 -20.52 -0.75
N MET A 24 0.66 -19.30 -0.22
CA MET A 24 1.35 -19.03 1.04
C MET A 24 0.54 -19.44 2.27
N ASN A 25 -0.80 -19.37 2.22
CA ASN A 25 -1.66 -19.59 3.38
C ASN A 25 -1.37 -20.88 4.18
N PRO A 26 -1.16 -22.06 3.56
CA PRO A 26 -0.83 -23.29 4.30
C PRO A 26 0.49 -23.23 5.07
N HIS A 27 1.39 -22.31 4.71
CA HIS A 27 2.71 -22.13 5.33
C HIS A 27 2.69 -21.14 6.51
N PHE A 28 1.59 -20.42 6.72
CA PHE A 28 1.41 -19.49 7.85
C PHE A 28 0.18 -19.86 8.67
N PRO A 29 0.23 -20.96 9.46
CA PRO A 29 -0.95 -21.48 10.16
C PRO A 29 -1.51 -20.54 11.25
N ALA A 30 -0.71 -19.57 11.71
CA ALA A 30 -1.14 -18.54 12.64
C ALA A 30 -1.84 -17.35 11.95
N GLU A 31 -1.78 -17.28 10.63
CA GLU A 31 -2.35 -16.22 9.81
C GLU A 31 -3.50 -16.75 8.96
N LYS A 32 -4.34 -15.83 8.47
CA LYS A 32 -5.36 -16.13 7.46
C LYS A 32 -5.08 -15.29 6.22
N LEU A 33 -4.20 -15.79 5.35
CA LEU A 33 -3.83 -15.14 4.10
C LEU A 33 -4.95 -15.35 3.07
N HIS A 34 -5.97 -14.51 3.15
CA HIS A 34 -7.16 -14.55 2.30
C HIS A 34 -7.82 -13.17 2.23
N SER A 35 -8.47 -12.86 1.11
CA SER A 35 -9.22 -11.61 0.95
C SER A 35 -10.49 -11.84 0.12
N GLU A 36 -11.64 -11.74 0.77
CA GLU A 36 -12.95 -11.84 0.11
C GLU A 36 -13.15 -10.75 -0.97
N LEU A 37 -12.60 -9.55 -0.75
CA LEU A 37 -12.61 -8.47 -1.73
C LEU A 37 -11.88 -8.88 -3.01
N ILE A 38 -10.68 -9.44 -2.89
CA ILE A 38 -9.90 -9.91 -4.05
C ILE A 38 -10.65 -11.02 -4.77
N ASP A 39 -11.19 -12.00 -4.06
CA ASP A 39 -11.97 -13.09 -4.64
C ASP A 39 -13.18 -12.58 -5.44
N THR A 40 -13.88 -11.59 -4.88
CA THR A 40 -15.04 -10.96 -5.52
C THR A 40 -14.62 -10.26 -6.81
N LEU A 41 -13.58 -9.43 -6.76
CA LEU A 41 -13.09 -8.68 -7.93
C LEU A 41 -12.60 -9.63 -9.05
N VAL A 42 -11.84 -10.66 -8.72
CA VAL A 42 -11.36 -11.65 -9.70
C VAL A 42 -12.53 -12.41 -10.32
N THR A 43 -13.55 -12.75 -9.55
CA THR A 43 -14.79 -13.40 -10.04
C THR A 43 -15.56 -12.50 -11.01
N LEU A 44 -15.57 -11.19 -10.76
CA LEU A 44 -16.15 -10.18 -11.66
C LEU A 44 -15.28 -9.89 -12.90
N GLY A 45 -14.10 -10.52 -13.03
CA GLY A 45 -13.19 -10.32 -14.14
C GLY A 45 -12.27 -9.10 -13.99
N VAL A 46 -12.27 -8.44 -12.83
CA VAL A 46 -11.36 -7.34 -12.49
C VAL A 46 -10.02 -7.93 -12.04
N LYS A 47 -8.99 -7.80 -12.87
CA LYS A 47 -7.73 -8.53 -12.70
C LYS A 47 -6.48 -7.67 -12.57
N GLY A 48 -6.48 -6.43 -13.04
CA GLY A 48 -5.24 -5.66 -13.14
C GLY A 48 -4.20 -6.38 -14.01
N GLY A 49 -2.94 -6.25 -13.63
CA GLY A 49 -1.74 -6.72 -14.31
C GLY A 49 -1.26 -5.75 -15.38
N GLN A 50 -0.39 -6.23 -16.26
CA GLN A 50 0.16 -5.43 -17.36
C GLN A 50 -0.21 -6.02 -18.72
N PHE A 51 -0.31 -5.16 -19.73
CA PHE A 51 -0.27 -5.53 -21.13
C PHE A 51 1.17 -5.89 -21.55
N SER A 52 1.33 -6.53 -22.71
CA SER A 52 2.64 -6.94 -23.23
C SER A 52 3.59 -5.78 -23.53
N ASP A 53 3.04 -4.58 -23.72
CA ASP A 53 3.80 -3.34 -23.90
C ASP A 53 4.17 -2.66 -22.56
N GLY A 54 3.83 -3.29 -21.43
CA GLY A 54 4.09 -2.79 -20.08
C GLY A 54 3.05 -1.79 -19.56
N SER A 55 2.06 -1.40 -20.38
CA SER A 55 0.98 -0.53 -19.93
C SER A 55 0.10 -1.24 -18.89
N GLN A 56 -0.49 -0.45 -18.00
CA GLN A 56 -1.24 -0.96 -16.85
C GLN A 56 -2.66 -1.35 -17.27
N LYS A 57 -3.09 -2.56 -16.89
CA LYS A 57 -4.49 -3.00 -17.02
C LYS A 57 -5.32 -2.54 -15.82
N ASP A 58 -6.61 -2.40 -16.06
CA ASP A 58 -7.58 -2.03 -15.03
C ASP A 58 -7.74 -3.11 -13.96
N GLY A 59 -7.67 -2.68 -12.70
CA GLY A 59 -7.78 -3.50 -11.49
C GLY A 59 -8.67 -2.82 -10.47
N PHE A 60 -8.17 -2.58 -9.26
CA PHE A 60 -8.80 -1.62 -8.34
C PHE A 60 -9.01 -0.27 -9.00
N PHE A 61 -8.05 0.18 -9.80
CA PHE A 61 -8.14 1.43 -10.55
C PHE A 61 -8.41 1.22 -12.03
N LYS A 62 -9.12 2.18 -12.63
CA LYS A 62 -9.15 2.41 -14.08
C LYS A 62 -7.94 3.24 -14.46
N TYR A 63 -7.27 2.89 -15.54
CA TYR A 63 -6.07 3.58 -16.00
C TYR A 63 -6.26 4.25 -17.37
N GLU A 64 -5.83 5.50 -17.46
CA GLU A 64 -5.70 6.21 -18.74
C GLU A 64 -4.31 6.85 -18.82
N SER A 65 -3.60 6.61 -19.92
CA SER A 65 -2.22 7.09 -20.13
C SER A 65 -1.28 6.76 -18.95
N GLY A 66 -1.44 5.56 -18.38
CA GLY A 66 -0.62 5.07 -17.25
C GLY A 66 -0.93 5.70 -15.89
N LYS A 67 -2.03 6.45 -15.76
CA LYS A 67 -2.45 7.07 -14.51
C LYS A 67 -3.82 6.55 -14.07
N PRO A 68 -4.03 6.30 -12.77
CA PRO A 68 -5.36 6.05 -12.23
C PRO A 68 -6.29 7.24 -12.51
N VAL A 69 -7.46 6.96 -13.09
CA VAL A 69 -8.52 7.95 -13.35
C VAL A 69 -9.85 7.62 -12.67
N GLY A 70 -9.97 6.43 -12.09
CA GLY A 70 -11.13 6.01 -11.33
C GLY A 70 -10.86 4.76 -10.51
N VAL A 71 -11.84 4.35 -9.71
CA VAL A 71 -11.79 3.16 -8.84
C VAL A 71 -12.98 2.26 -9.13
N PHE A 72 -12.78 0.94 -9.06
CA PHE A 72 -13.85 -0.03 -9.21
C PHE A 72 -14.80 0.04 -8.02
N ASP A 73 -16.08 0.19 -8.31
CA ASP A 73 -17.15 0.23 -7.33
C ASP A 73 -17.97 -1.06 -7.38
N LEU A 74 -18.02 -1.78 -6.25
CA LEU A 74 -18.74 -3.04 -6.13
C LEU A 74 -20.25 -2.86 -6.23
N GLU A 75 -20.79 -1.70 -5.83
CA GLU A 75 -22.23 -1.46 -5.85
C GLU A 75 -22.76 -1.29 -7.27
N SER A 76 -22.06 -0.49 -8.09
CA SER A 76 -22.41 -0.29 -9.50
C SER A 76 -21.84 -1.33 -10.45
N ASN A 77 -20.92 -2.19 -9.99
CA ASN A 77 -20.16 -3.12 -10.81
C ASN A 77 -19.46 -2.43 -12.00
N GLY A 78 -18.83 -1.29 -11.72
CA GLY A 78 -18.19 -0.44 -12.72
C GLY A 78 -17.19 0.55 -12.11
N TYR A 79 -16.44 1.24 -12.96
CA TYR A 79 -15.47 2.23 -12.51
C TYR A 79 -16.11 3.60 -12.28
N ARG A 80 -15.87 4.17 -11.11
CA ARG A 80 -16.22 5.56 -10.77
C ARG A 80 -15.00 6.45 -10.96
N GLU A 81 -15.11 7.45 -11.81
CA GLU A 81 -14.00 8.36 -12.11
C GLU A 81 -13.70 9.30 -10.94
N PHE A 82 -12.43 9.61 -10.70
CA PHE A 82 -12.02 10.57 -9.67
C PHE A 82 -12.46 12.00 -9.99
N ALA A 83 -12.76 12.31 -11.26
CA ALA A 83 -13.28 13.61 -11.67
C ALA A 83 -14.79 13.76 -11.40
N ALA A 84 -15.48 12.72 -10.92
CA ALA A 84 -16.89 12.80 -10.57
C ALA A 84 -17.11 13.66 -9.32
N GLU A 85 -18.12 14.51 -9.34
CA GLU A 85 -18.18 15.69 -8.46
C GLU A 85 -18.48 15.42 -6.96
N SER A 86 -18.95 14.22 -6.57
CA SER A 86 -19.37 13.99 -5.17
C SER A 86 -18.43 13.09 -4.36
N TRP A 87 -18.11 11.90 -4.84
CA TRP A 87 -17.51 10.86 -4.02
C TRP A 87 -16.05 11.07 -3.60
N PRO A 88 -15.17 11.73 -4.39
CA PRO A 88 -13.81 12.00 -3.94
C PRO A 88 -13.80 12.90 -2.71
N SER A 89 -14.67 13.92 -2.70
CA SER A 89 -14.86 14.81 -1.54
C SER A 89 -15.41 14.06 -0.32
N GLU A 90 -16.34 13.12 -0.52
CA GLU A 90 -16.84 12.24 0.55
C GLU A 90 -15.73 11.35 1.11
N ALA A 91 -14.85 10.83 0.26
CA ALA A 91 -13.69 10.04 0.66
C ALA A 91 -12.67 10.88 1.45
N ASP A 92 -12.37 12.10 0.98
CA ASP A 92 -11.48 13.03 1.69
C ASP A 92 -12.06 13.42 3.05
N GLN A 93 -13.37 13.68 3.12
CA GLN A 93 -14.05 13.95 4.39
C GLN A 93 -13.99 12.75 5.33
N PHE A 94 -14.20 11.53 4.81
CA PHE A 94 -14.12 10.29 5.58
C PHE A 94 -12.71 10.03 6.13
N LEU A 95 -11.67 10.27 5.32
CA LEU A 95 -10.28 10.09 5.73
C LEU A 95 -9.83 11.19 6.70
N GLY A 96 -10.36 12.40 6.54
CA GLY A 96 -9.92 13.60 7.23
C GLY A 96 -8.64 14.19 6.60
N PRO A 97 -8.19 15.36 7.09
CA PRO A 97 -7.02 16.02 6.54
C PRO A 97 -5.76 15.15 6.67
N LEU A 98 -4.82 15.38 5.75
CA LEU A 98 -3.46 14.84 5.87
C LEU A 98 -2.77 15.40 7.12
N PRO A 99 -1.75 14.70 7.66
CA PRO A 99 -0.93 15.24 8.74
C PRO A 99 -0.32 16.60 8.37
N GLU A 100 -0.15 17.49 9.35
CA GLU A 100 0.42 18.82 9.13
C GLU A 100 1.79 18.76 8.45
N ALA A 101 2.64 17.81 8.86
CA ALA A 101 3.95 17.59 8.26
C ALA A 101 3.93 16.63 7.05
N TYR A 102 2.79 16.48 6.38
CA TYR A 102 2.69 15.60 5.22
C TYR A 102 3.69 16.01 4.13
N ALA A 103 4.45 15.03 3.66
CA ALA A 103 5.33 15.18 2.51
C ALA A 103 5.23 13.93 1.61
N PRO A 104 5.08 14.10 0.29
CA PRO A 104 5.04 12.98 -0.64
C PRO A 104 6.39 12.26 -0.71
N TRP A 105 6.37 10.99 -1.12
CA TRP A 105 7.57 10.14 -1.20
C TRP A 105 8.73 10.77 -1.98
N LYS A 106 8.44 11.48 -3.09
CA LYS A 106 9.47 12.14 -3.92
C LYS A 106 10.17 13.28 -3.20
N GLU A 107 9.47 13.99 -2.32
CA GLU A 107 10.06 15.08 -1.54
C GLU A 107 10.90 14.53 -0.39
N LEU A 108 10.37 13.55 0.35
CA LEU A 108 11.12 12.84 1.40
C LEU A 108 12.38 12.16 0.85
N LEU A 109 12.35 11.64 -0.39
CA LEU A 109 13.51 11.06 -1.05
C LEU A 109 14.62 12.09 -1.32
N LYS A 110 14.23 13.34 -1.64
CA LYS A 110 15.14 14.43 -2.02
C LYS A 110 15.56 15.31 -0.86
N ALA A 111 15.01 15.09 0.34
CA ALA A 111 15.35 15.86 1.53
C ALA A 111 16.85 15.75 1.83
N GLU A 112 17.50 16.89 2.05
CA GLU A 112 18.92 16.97 2.41
C GLU A 112 19.20 16.21 3.72
N ASP A 113 18.38 16.47 4.74
CA ASP A 113 18.30 15.65 5.95
C ASP A 113 17.01 14.82 5.95
N ARG A 114 17.10 13.65 5.31
CA ARG A 114 15.99 12.71 5.22
C ARG A 114 15.56 12.16 6.58
N ALA A 115 16.48 11.99 7.54
CA ALA A 115 16.13 11.44 8.85
C ALA A 115 15.23 12.41 9.63
N THR A 116 15.58 13.70 9.65
CA THR A 116 14.76 14.74 10.27
C THR A 116 13.41 14.90 9.57
N ALA A 117 13.38 14.84 8.23
CA ALA A 117 12.14 14.92 7.47
C ALA A 117 11.18 13.76 7.78
N LEU A 118 11.70 12.52 7.85
CA LEU A 118 10.92 11.34 8.21
C LEU A 118 10.41 11.41 9.66
N ASN A 119 11.25 11.79 10.61
CA ASN A 119 10.84 11.97 12.01
C ASN A 119 9.68 12.96 12.13
N THR A 120 9.80 14.12 11.48
CA THR A 120 8.78 15.17 11.50
C THR A 120 7.46 14.67 10.89
N TYR A 121 7.54 13.99 9.74
CA TYR A 121 6.37 13.38 9.08
C TYR A 121 5.66 12.36 9.98
N PHE A 122 6.40 11.40 10.56
CA PHE A 122 5.81 10.32 11.34
C PHE A 122 5.33 10.77 12.72
N ALA A 123 5.99 11.74 13.35
CA ALA A 123 5.50 12.36 14.57
C ALA A 123 4.13 13.03 14.34
N SER A 124 3.97 13.77 13.24
CA SER A 124 2.69 14.37 12.86
C SER A 124 1.64 13.32 12.52
N LEU A 125 2.02 12.25 11.79
CA LEU A 125 1.11 11.16 11.42
C LEU A 125 0.57 10.41 12.65
N THR A 126 1.45 10.05 13.58
CA THR A 126 1.09 9.25 14.77
C THR A 126 0.37 10.07 15.84
N ALA A 127 0.57 11.39 15.88
CA ALA A 127 -0.20 12.30 16.71
C ALA A 127 -1.61 12.60 16.15
N GLY A 128 -1.83 12.37 14.84
CA GLY A 128 -3.11 12.61 14.18
C GLY A 128 -4.17 11.57 14.53
N ASP A 129 -5.39 12.02 14.80
CA ASP A 129 -6.56 11.15 15.08
C ASP A 129 -7.57 11.09 13.92
N THR A 130 -7.16 11.51 12.72
CA THR A 130 -8.00 11.33 11.52
C THR A 130 -8.14 9.85 11.19
N ARG A 131 -9.20 9.47 10.46
CA ARG A 131 -9.37 8.09 10.01
C ARG A 131 -8.18 7.64 9.16
N GLY A 132 -7.71 8.50 8.27
CA GLY A 132 -6.52 8.28 7.44
C GLY A 132 -5.26 8.08 8.27
N ALA A 133 -5.02 8.91 9.29
CA ALA A 133 -3.86 8.79 10.17
C ALA A 133 -3.85 7.45 10.94
N ARG A 134 -5.00 7.04 11.48
CA ARG A 134 -5.14 5.75 12.17
C ARG A 134 -4.94 4.56 11.24
N LEU A 135 -5.52 4.60 10.03
CA LEU A 135 -5.35 3.54 9.02
C LEU A 135 -3.88 3.40 8.60
N ALA A 136 -3.22 4.53 8.31
CA ALA A 136 -1.81 4.54 7.93
C ALA A 136 -0.92 4.03 9.08
N THR A 137 -1.15 4.49 10.30
CA THR A 137 -0.40 4.04 11.49
C THR A 137 -0.59 2.54 11.74
N ALA A 138 -1.81 2.03 11.66
CA ALA A 138 -2.09 0.59 11.80
C ALA A 138 -1.37 -0.24 10.72
N TYR A 139 -1.40 0.21 9.46
CA TYR A 139 -0.67 -0.44 8.38
C TYR A 139 0.85 -0.48 8.66
N LEU A 140 1.43 0.63 9.12
CA LEU A 140 2.85 0.74 9.39
C LEU A 140 3.28 -0.15 10.56
N LYS A 141 2.48 -0.18 11.64
CA LYS A 141 2.72 -1.07 12.79
C LYS A 141 2.66 -2.55 12.40
N ASN A 142 1.67 -2.95 11.60
CA ASN A 142 1.59 -4.33 11.10
C ASN A 142 2.80 -4.65 10.20
N SER A 143 3.24 -3.71 9.36
CA SER A 143 4.44 -3.90 8.54
C SER A 143 5.70 -4.07 9.40
N LYS A 144 5.84 -3.32 10.49
CA LYS A 144 6.95 -3.45 11.45
C LYS A 144 6.93 -4.81 12.15
N GLN A 145 5.75 -5.22 12.65
CA GLN A 145 5.57 -6.53 13.29
C GLN A 145 5.93 -7.69 12.37
N ILE A 146 5.54 -7.64 11.09
CA ILE A 146 5.95 -8.64 10.10
C ILE A 146 7.48 -8.65 9.93
N GLY A 147 8.11 -7.47 9.85
CA GLY A 147 9.57 -7.36 9.77
C GLY A 147 10.28 -7.96 10.99
N GLU A 148 9.79 -7.68 12.20
CA GLU A 148 10.30 -8.25 13.46
C GLU A 148 10.06 -9.76 13.55
N ALA A 149 8.93 -10.25 13.03
CA ALA A 149 8.61 -11.67 12.94
C ALA A 149 9.57 -12.42 12.00
N LEU A 150 10.03 -11.80 10.91
CA LEU A 150 11.04 -12.40 10.03
C LEU A 150 12.38 -12.61 10.74
N VAL A 151 12.78 -11.68 11.61
CA VAL A 151 14.02 -11.79 12.39
C VAL A 151 13.87 -12.83 13.49
N SER A 152 12.83 -12.71 14.32
CA SER A 152 12.59 -13.64 15.42
C SER A 152 12.29 -15.07 14.96
N GLY A 153 11.71 -15.24 13.76
CA GLY A 153 11.49 -16.52 13.11
C GLY A 153 12.71 -17.10 12.39
N GLY A 154 13.85 -16.41 12.40
CA GLY A 154 15.10 -16.88 11.77
C GLY A 154 15.11 -16.85 10.24
N VAL A 155 14.13 -16.17 9.61
CA VAL A 155 14.10 -15.96 8.15
C VAL A 155 15.14 -14.91 7.73
N ALA A 156 15.31 -13.87 8.54
CA ALA A 156 16.34 -12.86 8.40
C ALA A 156 17.29 -12.89 9.61
N HIS A 157 18.57 -12.58 9.40
CA HIS A 157 19.56 -12.55 10.48
C HIS A 157 19.39 -11.31 11.36
N SER A 158 18.99 -10.17 10.79
CA SER A 158 18.83 -8.91 11.52
C SER A 158 17.76 -8.00 10.91
N ALA A 159 17.36 -6.97 11.67
CA ALA A 159 16.49 -5.90 11.18
C ALA A 159 17.13 -5.11 10.01
N GLU A 160 18.46 -5.00 9.99
CA GLU A 160 19.21 -4.35 8.92
C GLU A 160 19.03 -5.10 7.59
N ASP A 161 19.06 -6.44 7.62
CA ASP A 161 18.83 -7.26 6.41
C ASP A 161 17.42 -7.05 5.85
N VAL A 162 16.40 -7.06 6.73
CA VAL A 162 15.00 -6.81 6.34
C VAL A 162 14.86 -5.42 5.73
N ASN A 163 15.38 -4.39 6.40
CA ASN A 163 15.33 -3.03 5.90
C ASN A 163 16.09 -2.88 4.58
N GLY A 164 17.26 -3.52 4.46
CA GLY A 164 18.07 -3.52 3.24
C GLY A 164 17.32 -4.08 2.04
N VAL A 165 16.62 -5.21 2.18
CA VAL A 165 15.78 -5.78 1.11
C VAL A 165 14.66 -4.80 0.71
N LEU A 166 13.94 -4.23 1.69
CA LEU A 166 12.80 -3.35 1.40
C LEU A 166 13.24 -2.01 0.82
N MET A 167 14.37 -1.47 1.25
CA MET A 167 14.90 -0.20 0.74
C MET A 167 15.48 -0.34 -0.66
N ASN A 168 16.21 -1.41 -0.94
CA ASN A 168 16.88 -1.60 -2.24
C ASN A 168 15.98 -2.28 -3.28
N GLY A 169 15.19 -3.27 -2.89
CA GLY A 169 14.32 -4.03 -3.79
C GLY A 169 12.95 -3.38 -4.01
N PHE A 170 12.41 -2.71 -3.00
CA PHE A 170 11.04 -2.15 -3.01
C PHE A 170 11.00 -0.63 -2.86
N PHE A 171 12.16 0.03 -2.87
CA PHE A 171 12.30 1.49 -2.78
C PHE A 171 11.57 2.11 -1.58
N HIS A 172 11.53 1.38 -0.45
CA HIS A 172 11.18 1.97 0.84
C HIS A 172 12.22 3.03 1.23
N LEU A 173 11.79 4.11 1.89
CA LEU A 173 12.72 5.16 2.33
C LEU A 173 13.37 4.87 3.69
N TYR A 174 12.74 4.01 4.49
CA TYR A 174 13.06 3.84 5.92
C TYR A 174 13.05 2.38 6.40
N GLY A 175 12.65 1.42 5.56
CA GLY A 175 12.49 0.01 5.95
C GLY A 175 11.34 -0.24 6.96
N PRO A 176 10.81 -1.45 7.07
CA PRO A 176 9.68 -1.72 7.97
C PRO A 176 10.06 -1.73 9.46
N VAL A 177 11.30 -2.09 9.82
CA VAL A 177 11.75 -2.17 11.22
C VAL A 177 12.49 -0.89 11.59
N ASN A 178 11.78 0.08 12.17
CA ASN A 178 12.30 1.42 12.46
C ASN A 178 11.67 2.00 13.74
N ASP A 179 12.17 3.14 14.20
CA ASP A 179 11.71 3.80 15.43
C ASP A 179 10.69 4.93 15.20
N PHE A 180 10.21 5.10 13.96
CA PHE A 180 9.24 6.14 13.63
C PHE A 180 7.80 5.78 14.05
N VAL A 181 7.48 4.48 14.16
CA VAL A 181 6.13 3.93 14.38
C VAL A 181 6.08 2.75 15.35
#